data_AF-A0ABD2GNS4-F1
#
_entry.id   AF-A0ABD2GNS4-F1
#
_cell.length_a   1.000
_cell.length_b   1.000
_cell.length_c   1.000
_cell.angle_alpha   90.00
_cell.angle_beta   90.00
_cell.angle_gamma   90.00
#
_symmetry.space_group_name_H-M   'P 1'
#
loop_
_entity.id
_entity.type
_entity.pdbx_description
1 polymer ?
#
loop_
_entity_poly.entity_id
_entity_poly.type
_entity_poly.pdbx_seq_one_letter_code
_entity_poly.pdbx_strand_id
1 'polypeptide(L)' 'MQTNIDQSPEEPDADHDGEEEDAGIVVPEFDCPLSPEDITELQSVFQQIDPNTPVKELYLLCREYVAERCGS' A
#
# COMPACT_ATOMS: atom_id res chain seq x y z
N MET A 1 52.82 13.63 31.00
CA MET A 1 52.16 14.78 30.33
C MET A 1 51.56 14.23 29.03
N GLN A 2 50.46 14.78 28.51
CA GLN A 2 49.84 14.41 27.21
C GLN A 2 50.90 14.43 26.07
N THR A 3 50.78 13.81 24.89
CA THR A 3 49.66 13.65 23.92
C THR A 3 49.87 12.34 23.11
N ASN A 4 48.91 11.70 22.42
CA ASN A 4 47.45 11.82 22.29
C ASN A 4 46.93 10.46 21.74
N ILE A 5 45.60 10.29 21.59
CA ILE A 5 44.98 9.22 20.78
C ILE A 5 44.01 9.89 19.80
N ASP A 6 44.36 9.89 18.52
CA ASP A 6 43.39 10.17 17.45
C ASP A 6 42.70 8.84 17.11
N GLN A 7 41.61 8.56 17.82
CA GLN A 7 40.64 7.56 17.40
C GLN A 7 39.44 8.33 16.87
N SER A 8 39.35 8.43 15.55
CA SER A 8 38.04 8.50 14.92
C SER A 8 37.26 7.27 15.40
N PRO A 9 36.03 7.41 15.91
CA PRO A 9 35.18 6.25 16.09
C PRO A 9 34.85 5.74 14.69
N GLU A 10 35.52 4.66 14.27
CA GLU A 10 34.95 3.76 13.27
C GLU A 10 33.58 3.36 13.82
N GLU A 11 32.52 3.79 13.13
CA GLU A 11 31.16 3.39 13.47
C GLU A 11 31.14 1.86 13.41
N PRO A 12 30.72 1.15 14.48
CA PRO A 12 30.64 -0.28 14.40
C PRO A 12 29.59 -0.62 13.34
N ASP A 13 30.04 -1.17 12.20
CA ASP A 13 29.19 -1.89 11.29
C ASP A 13 28.35 -2.84 12.14
N ALA A 14 27.04 -2.59 12.17
CA ALA A 14 26.13 -3.38 12.96
C ALA A 14 26.00 -4.74 12.26
N ASP A 15 26.86 -5.67 12.68
CA ASP A 15 26.74 -7.10 12.41
C ASP A 15 25.31 -7.51 12.79
N HIS A 16 24.44 -7.55 11.77
CA HIS A 16 23.05 -7.91 11.90
C HIS A 16 22.96 -9.43 11.97
N ASP A 17 23.42 -9.95 13.11
CA ASP A 17 23.39 -11.37 13.42
C ASP A 17 21.93 -11.82 13.59
N GLY A 18 21.63 -12.97 12.99
CA GLY A 18 20.83 -13.95 13.69
C GLY A 18 19.53 -14.34 13.00
N GLU A 19 18.58 -13.41 12.88
CA GLU A 19 17.23 -13.75 12.44
C GLU A 19 16.55 -12.66 11.62
N GLU A 20 16.60 -12.83 10.29
CA GLU A 20 15.50 -12.40 9.42
C GLU A 20 14.27 -13.27 9.73
N GLU A 21 13.61 -12.99 10.86
CA GLU A 21 12.22 -13.37 11.02
C GLU A 21 11.47 -12.86 9.79
N ASP A 22 10.82 -13.75 9.05
CA ASP A 22 10.00 -13.40 7.88
C ASP A 22 8.84 -12.54 8.39
N ALA A 23 9.11 -11.24 8.49
CA ALA A 23 8.17 -10.18 8.83
C ALA A 23 7.27 -9.92 7.63
N GLY A 24 6.68 -11.01 7.12
CA GLY A 24 5.70 -11.02 6.06
C GLY A 24 4.65 -9.98 6.39
N ILE A 25 4.53 -9.01 5.48
CA ILE A 25 3.65 -7.86 5.65
C ILE A 25 2.24 -8.41 5.90
N VAL A 26 1.77 -8.29 7.14
CA VAL A 26 0.43 -8.72 7.54
C VAL A 26 -0.55 -7.78 6.86
N VAL A 27 -0.97 -8.14 5.64
CA VAL A 27 -2.03 -7.46 4.91
C VAL A 27 -3.30 -7.62 5.75
N PRO A 28 -3.89 -6.54 6.29
CA PRO A 28 -5.11 -6.69 7.06
C PRO A 28 -6.23 -7.11 6.10
N GLU A 29 -6.95 -8.17 6.46
CA GLU A 29 -8.16 -8.56 5.75
C GLU A 29 -9.27 -7.55 6.08
N PHE A 30 -9.44 -6.57 5.19
CA PHE A 30 -10.57 -5.65 5.22
C PHE A 30 -11.74 -6.29 4.50
N ASP A 31 -12.91 -6.26 5.13
CA ASP A 31 -14.15 -6.67 4.46
C ASP A 31 -14.42 -5.75 3.26
N CYS A 32 -14.86 -6.32 2.14
CA CYS A 32 -15.13 -5.55 0.94
C CYS A 32 -16.38 -4.70 1.20
N PRO A 33 -16.30 -3.36 1.22
CA PRO A 33 -17.42 -2.55 1.66
C PRO A 33 -18.47 -2.35 0.55
N LEU A 34 -18.30 -3.06 -0.57
CA LEU A 34 -19.26 -3.21 -1.67
C LEU A 34 -19.90 -4.59 -1.61
N SER A 35 -21.23 -4.62 -1.70
CA SER A 35 -22.04 -5.82 -1.84
C SER A 35 -21.78 -6.52 -3.20
N PRO A 36 -22.10 -7.82 -3.36
CA PRO A 36 -21.99 -8.49 -4.66
C PRO A 36 -22.83 -7.82 -5.77
N GLU A 37 -23.94 -7.19 -5.41
CA GLU A 37 -24.77 -6.38 -6.31
C GLU A 37 -24.03 -5.12 -6.77
N ASP A 38 -23.41 -4.39 -5.84
CA ASP A 38 -22.59 -3.19 -6.14
C ASP A 38 -21.40 -3.54 -7.05
N ILE A 39 -20.73 -4.67 -6.79
CA ILE A 39 -19.63 -5.16 -7.62
C ILE A 39 -20.12 -5.50 -9.04
N THR A 40 -21.32 -6.07 -9.17
CA THR A 40 -21.92 -6.41 -10.47
C THR A 40 -22.31 -5.15 -11.26
N GLU A 41 -22.88 -4.15 -10.58
CA GLU A 41 -23.19 -2.85 -11.15
C GLU A 41 -21.92 -2.14 -11.64
N LEU A 42 -20.88 -2.07 -10.81
CA LEU A 42 -19.60 -1.46 -11.17
C LEU A 42 -18.93 -2.16 -12.38
N GLN A 43 -19.01 -3.49 -12.46
CA GLN A 43 -18.55 -4.23 -13.66
C GLN A 43 -19.37 -3.88 -14.91
N SER A 44 -20.68 -3.68 -14.78
CA SER A 44 -21.53 -3.25 -15.91
C SER A 44 -21.19 -1.82 -16.37
N VAL A 45 -20.82 -0.93 -15.45
CA VAL A 45 -20.29 0.40 -15.80
C VAL A 45 -18.96 0.25 -16.56
N PHE A 46 -18.01 -0.56 -16.06
CA PHE A 46 -16.74 -0.81 -16.75
C PHE A 46 -16.89 -1.34 -18.18
N GLN A 47 -17.89 -2.18 -18.46
CA GLN A 47 -18.17 -2.69 -19.81
C GLN A 47 -18.63 -1.61 -20.80
N GLN A 48 -19.05 -0.44 -20.32
CA GLN A 48 -19.53 0.69 -21.13
C GLN A 48 -18.47 1.78 -21.30
N ILE A 49 -17.34 1.70 -20.59
CA ILE A 49 -16.23 2.66 -20.66
C ILE A 49 -15.34 2.37 -21.87
N ASP A 50 -14.83 3.41 -22.53
CA ASP A 50 -13.89 3.26 -23.65
C ASP A 50 -12.58 2.60 -23.17
N PRO A 51 -12.04 1.59 -23.88
CA PRO A 51 -10.83 0.87 -23.44
C PRO A 51 -9.55 1.73 -23.40
N ASN A 52 -9.57 2.94 -23.98
CA ASN A 52 -8.49 3.92 -23.92
C ASN A 52 -8.67 4.95 -22.80
N THR A 53 -9.74 4.84 -21.98
CA THR A 53 -9.99 5.73 -20.84
C THR A 53 -8.79 5.70 -19.90
N PRO A 54 -8.22 6.85 -19.52
CA PRO A 54 -7.00 6.88 -18.72
C PRO A 54 -7.25 6.28 -17.33
N VAL A 55 -6.31 5.47 -16.86
CA VAL A 55 -6.38 4.76 -15.56
C VAL A 55 -6.73 5.70 -14.38
N LYS A 56 -6.34 6.97 -14.46
CA LYS A 56 -6.70 8.00 -13.46
C LYS A 56 -8.21 8.27 -13.39
N GLU A 57 -8.91 8.30 -14.52
CA GLU A 57 -10.36 8.50 -14.57
C GLU A 57 -11.09 7.25 -14.07
N LEU A 58 -10.63 6.06 -14.44
CA LEU A 58 -11.12 4.79 -13.88
C LEU A 58 -10.99 4.74 -12.36
N TYR A 59 -9.82 5.13 -11.82
CA TYR A 59 -9.59 5.22 -10.38
C TYR A 59 -10.52 6.23 -9.69
N LEU A 60 -10.73 7.41 -10.29
CA LEU A 60 -11.63 8.43 -9.74
C LEU A 60 -13.08 7.92 -9.68
N LEU A 61 -13.55 7.27 -10.76
CA LEU A 61 -14.87 6.66 -10.83
C LEU A 61 -15.07 5.58 -9.74
N CYS A 62 -14.14 4.63 -9.61
CA CYS A 62 -14.22 3.61 -8.57
C CYS A 62 -14.19 4.19 -7.17
N ARG A 63 -13.35 5.21 -6.93
CA ARG A 63 -13.23 5.87 -5.63
C ARG A 63 -14.51 6.64 -5.27
N GLU A 64 -15.14 7.30 -6.23
CA GLU A 64 -16.43 7.97 -6.05
C GLU A 64 -17.54 6.95 -5.73
N TYR A 65 -17.64 5.89 -6.54
CA TYR A 65 -18.58 4.80 -6.34
C TYR A 65 -18.48 4.15 -4.94
N VAL A 66 -17.25 3.85 -4.49
CA VAL A 66 -17.00 3.34 -3.14
C VAL A 66 -17.31 4.38 -2.07
N ALA A 67 -16.98 5.67 -2.29
CA ALA A 67 -17.29 6.72 -1.31
C ALA A 67 -18.80 6.91 -1.11
N GLU A 68 -19.62 6.81 -2.16
CA GLU A 68 -21.08 6.90 -2.07
C GLU A 68 -21.72 5.69 -1.37
N ARG A 69 -21.17 4.49 -1.54
CA ARG A 69 -21.71 3.25 -0.92
C ARG A 69 -21.23 3.03 0.51
N CYS A 70 -20.05 3.55 0.87
CA CYS A 70 -19.37 3.24 2.13
C CYS A 70 -19.23 4.45 3.07
N GLY A 71 -19.58 5.65 2.62
CA GLY A 71 -19.62 6.87 3.43
C GLY A 71 -20.99 7.09 4.08
N SER A 72 -21.18 6.54 5.28
CA SER A 72 -22.32 6.83 6.18
C SER A 72 -21.84 7.11 7.60
#